data_AF-A0A7D7ZTN7-F1
#
_entry.id   AF-A0A7D7ZTN7-F1
#
_cell.length_a   1.000
_cell.length_b   1.000
_cell.length_c   1.000
_cell.angle_alpha   90.00
_cell.angle_beta   90.00
_cell.angle_gamma   90.00
#
_symmetry.space_group_name_H-M   'P 1'
#
loop_
_entity.id
_entity.type
_entity.pdbx_description
1 polymer ?
#
loop_
_entity_poly.entity_id
_entity_poly.type
_entity_poly.pdbx_seq_one_letter_code
_entity_poly.pdbx_strand_id
1 'polypeptide(L)'
;MAIWSSRSNKKNLPPKVVVKAAISPSHCVEVNMPYDACEKVLELHGKRFLSAEAPELPQPGCDQYCKCKFKHYNDRRQDERRDAFSSSGIHFSGEKNRRLDGDRRRNSAVRVGF
;
A
#
# COMPACT_ATOMS: atom_id res chain seq x y z
N MET A 1 17.45 43.73 23.70
CA MET A 1 17.03 42.34 23.44
C MET A 1 15.52 42.32 23.29
N ALA A 2 14.98 42.30 22.06
CA ALA A 2 13.53 42.25 21.82
C ALA A 2 13.15 40.84 21.32
N ILE A 3 12.41 40.11 22.14
CA ILE A 3 11.92 38.76 21.81
C ILE A 3 10.57 38.95 21.10
N TRP A 4 10.55 38.79 19.78
CA TRP A 4 9.30 38.74 19.01
C TRP A 4 8.67 37.36 19.19
N SER A 5 7.64 37.24 20.03
CA SER A 5 6.84 36.02 20.14
C SER A 5 5.68 36.10 19.15
N SER A 6 5.86 35.50 17.98
CA SER A 6 4.82 35.37 16.97
C SER A 6 3.79 34.34 17.43
N ARG A 7 2.78 34.75 18.20
CA ARG A 7 1.60 33.92 18.48
C ARG A 7 0.77 33.79 17.21
N SER A 8 1.02 32.74 16.43
CA SER A 8 0.20 32.38 15.28
C SER A 8 -1.22 32.00 15.73
N ASN A 9 -2.20 32.74 15.23
CA ASN A 9 -3.61 32.60 15.56
C ASN A 9 -4.21 31.40 14.79
N LYS A 10 -4.28 30.22 15.43
CA LYS A 10 -4.78 28.95 14.85
C LYS A 10 -6.25 28.97 14.39
N LYS A 11 -6.95 30.11 14.49
CA LYS A 11 -8.39 30.26 14.25
C LYS A 11 -8.78 30.24 12.77
N ASN A 12 -7.81 30.36 11.85
CA ASN A 12 -8.06 30.37 10.40
C ASN A 12 -7.31 29.24 9.67
N LEU A 13 -7.18 28.06 10.28
CA LEU A 13 -6.73 26.90 9.52
C LEU A 13 -7.85 26.47 8.55
N PRO A 14 -7.57 26.28 7.26
CA PRO A 14 -8.57 25.74 6.34
C PRO A 14 -9.05 24.38 6.86
N PRO A 15 -10.35 24.06 6.72
CA PRO A 15 -10.85 22.76 7.14
C PRO A 15 -10.05 21.67 6.43
N LYS A 16 -9.48 20.73 7.21
CA LYS A 16 -8.76 19.58 6.66
C LYS A 16 -9.73 18.78 5.79
N VAL A 17 -9.67 18.97 4.48
CA VAL A 17 -10.50 18.22 3.52
C VAL A 17 -10.04 16.76 3.58
N VAL A 18 -10.79 15.95 4.33
CA VAL A 18 -10.58 14.51 4.37
C VAL A 18 -11.20 13.96 3.09
N VAL A 19 -10.38 13.84 2.04
CA VAL A 19 -10.79 13.17 0.82
C VAL A 19 -11.13 11.72 1.20
N LYS A 20 -12.43 11.37 1.15
CA LYS A 20 -12.86 9.99 1.38
C LYS A 20 -12.26 9.15 0.27
N ALA A 21 -11.36 8.23 0.62
CA ALA A 21 -10.75 7.34 -0.36
C ALA A 21 -11.86 6.53 -1.04
N ALA A 22 -11.94 6.63 -2.38
CA ALA A 22 -12.83 5.79 -3.16
C ALA A 22 -12.42 4.33 -2.94
N ILE A 23 -13.38 3.49 -2.56
CA ILE A 23 -13.17 2.07 -2.35
C ILE A 23 -12.99 1.45 -3.75
N SER A 24 -11.75 1.27 -4.18
CA SER A 24 -11.47 0.57 -5.43
C SER A 24 -11.81 -0.92 -5.26
N PRO A 25 -12.32 -1.61 -6.29
CA PRO A 25 -12.71 -3.02 -6.18
C PRO A 25 -11.55 -3.91 -5.71
N SER A 26 -10.34 -3.61 -6.17
CA SER A 26 -9.09 -4.31 -5.83
C SER A 26 -8.38 -3.62 -4.66
N HIS A 27 -8.89 -3.80 -3.45
CA HIS A 27 -8.22 -3.31 -2.24
C HIS A 27 -7.95 -4.47 -1.27
N CYS A 28 -6.93 -4.27 -0.42
CA CYS A 28 -6.49 -5.27 0.53
C CYS A 28 -7.20 -5.04 1.88
N VAL A 29 -7.52 -6.12 2.56
CA VAL A 29 -8.20 -6.11 3.85
C VAL A 29 -7.43 -6.97 4.84
N GLU A 30 -7.34 -6.53 6.08
CA GLU A 30 -6.74 -7.25 7.21
C GLU A 30 -7.71 -7.27 8.38
N VAL A 31 -7.73 -8.36 9.15
CA VAL A 31 -8.52 -8.40 10.38
C VAL A 31 -7.81 -7.61 11.47
N ASN A 32 -8.45 -6.59 12.01
CA ASN A 32 -7.97 -5.86 13.17
C ASN A 32 -8.17 -6.71 14.43
N MET A 33 -7.12 -6.81 15.25
CA MET A 33 -7.16 -7.46 16.55
C MET A 33 -7.52 -6.43 17.64
N PRO A 34 -8.78 -6.39 18.13
CA PRO A 34 -9.09 -5.63 19.34
C PRO A 34 -8.46 -6.30 20.58
N TYR A 35 -8.49 -5.60 21.73
CA TYR A 35 -7.99 -6.14 23.00
C TYR A 35 -8.68 -7.47 23.40
N ASP A 36 -9.97 -7.60 23.11
CA ASP A 36 -10.76 -8.82 23.30
C ASP A 36 -10.95 -9.57 21.97
N ALA A 37 -9.84 -9.97 21.34
CA ALA A 37 -9.89 -10.67 20.05
C ALA A 37 -10.33 -12.13 20.22
N CYS A 38 -11.25 -12.57 19.35
CA CYS A 38 -11.69 -13.96 19.26
C CYS A 38 -10.52 -14.84 18.74
N GLU A 39 -10.43 -16.11 19.14
CA GLU A 39 -9.32 -17.01 18.76
C GLU A 39 -9.09 -17.08 17.24
N LYS A 40 -10.16 -17.01 16.46
CA LYS A 40 -10.08 -16.98 15.00
C LYS A 40 -9.44 -15.71 14.44
N VAL A 41 -9.65 -14.57 15.11
CA VAL A 41 -8.97 -13.33 14.73
C VAL A 41 -7.48 -13.43 15.02
N LEU A 42 -7.07 -14.11 16.09
CA LEU A 42 -5.66 -14.38 16.38
C LEU A 42 -5.01 -15.22 15.27
N GLU A 43 -5.70 -16.24 14.75
CA GLU A 43 -5.23 -17.07 13.63
C GLU A 43 -5.16 -16.31 12.28
N LEU A 44 -6.03 -15.32 12.10
CA LEU A 44 -6.12 -14.51 10.88
C LEU A 44 -5.27 -13.23 10.96
N HIS A 45 -4.77 -12.87 12.15
CA HIS A 45 -3.98 -11.68 12.35
C HIS A 45 -2.69 -11.72 11.54
N GLY A 46 -2.35 -10.59 10.91
CA GLY A 46 -1.19 -10.46 10.02
C GLY A 46 -1.39 -11.08 8.63
N LYS A 47 -2.48 -11.82 8.38
CA LYS A 47 -2.85 -12.25 7.03
C LYS A 47 -3.62 -11.14 6.31
N ARG A 48 -3.29 -10.98 5.04
CA ARG A 48 -3.88 -9.98 4.15
C ARG A 48 -4.69 -10.69 3.09
N PHE A 49 -5.93 -10.28 2.95
CA PHE A 49 -6.88 -10.82 1.99
C PHE A 49 -7.20 -9.75 0.95
N LEU A 50 -7.51 -10.17 -0.28
CA LEU A 50 -8.25 -9.30 -1.17
C LEU A 50 -9.67 -9.15 -0.64
N SER A 51 -10.26 -7.97 -0.84
CA SER A 51 -11.66 -7.69 -0.48
C SER A 51 -12.64 -8.76 -0.93
N ALA A 52 -12.42 -9.36 -2.12
CA ALA A 52 -13.28 -10.41 -2.69
C ALA A 52 -13.06 -11.82 -2.09
N GLU A 53 -11.90 -12.06 -1.48
CA GLU A 53 -11.54 -13.36 -0.88
C GLU A 53 -11.63 -13.33 0.65
N ALA A 54 -11.95 -12.16 1.22
CA ALA A 54 -12.06 -11.99 2.65
C ALA A 54 -13.25 -12.80 3.19
N PRO A 55 -13.05 -13.53 4.30
CA PRO A 55 -14.10 -14.38 4.84
C PRO A 55 -15.14 -13.51 5.55
N GLU A 56 -16.42 -13.88 5.51
CA GLU A 56 -17.51 -13.05 6.07
C GLU A 56 -17.39 -12.95 7.60
N LEU A 57 -17.45 -11.73 8.15
CA LEU A 57 -17.56 -11.54 9.59
C LEU A 57 -19.04 -11.54 10.00
N PRO A 58 -19.43 -12.19 11.11
CA PRO A 58 -18.62 -12.95 12.07
C PRO A 58 -18.31 -14.39 11.61
N GLN A 59 -17.05 -14.80 11.76
CA GLN A 59 -16.62 -16.17 11.46
C GLN A 59 -17.29 -17.20 12.39
N PRO A 60 -17.53 -18.44 11.93
CA PRO A 60 -18.08 -19.50 12.77
C PRO A 60 -17.15 -19.75 13.96
N GLY A 61 -17.67 -19.54 15.17
CA GLY A 61 -16.91 -19.66 16.43
C GLY A 61 -16.47 -18.34 17.06
N CYS A 62 -16.82 -17.17 16.50
CA CYS A 62 -16.76 -15.93 17.28
C CYS A 62 -18.07 -15.73 18.08
N ASP A 63 -17.94 -15.25 19.32
CA ASP A 63 -19.08 -14.91 20.18
C ASP A 63 -19.95 -13.78 19.62
N GLN A 64 -21.21 -13.73 20.04
CA GLN A 64 -22.18 -12.70 19.63
C GLN A 64 -21.71 -11.26 19.95
N TYR A 65 -20.74 -11.11 20.86
CA TYR A 65 -20.16 -9.82 21.25
C TYR A 65 -18.80 -9.52 20.57
N CYS A 66 -18.38 -10.26 19.54
CA CYS A 66 -17.13 -10.00 18.80
C CYS A 66 -17.13 -8.58 18.22
N LYS A 67 -16.14 -7.78 18.59
CA LYS A 67 -15.92 -6.41 18.03
C LYS A 67 -14.95 -6.41 16.86
N CYS A 68 -14.89 -7.53 16.17
CA CYS A 68 -13.89 -7.87 15.17
C CYS A 68 -14.16 -7.08 13.89
N LYS A 69 -13.16 -6.34 13.40
CA LYS A 69 -13.34 -5.39 12.29
C LYS A 69 -12.28 -5.60 11.24
N PHE A 70 -12.67 -5.42 9.99
CA PHE A 70 -11.73 -5.33 8.89
C PHE A 70 -11.12 -3.93 8.80
N LYS A 71 -9.80 -3.90 8.61
CA LYS A 71 -9.05 -2.71 8.25
C LYS A 71 -8.76 -2.76 6.76
N HIS A 72 -9.34 -1.81 6.03
CA HIS A 72 -9.12 -1.67 4.61
C HIS A 72 -7.83 -0.89 4.36
N TYR A 73 -7.02 -1.40 3.43
CA TYR A 73 -5.86 -0.73 2.89
C TYR A 73 -6.14 -0.37 1.43
N ASN A 74 -5.98 0.91 1.10
CA ASN A 74 -6.09 1.37 -0.26
C ASN A 74 -5.03 0.69 -1.14
N ASP A 75 -5.36 0.45 -2.41
CA ASP A 75 -4.35 0.08 -3.37
C ASP A 75 -3.28 1.17 -3.42
N ARG A 76 -2.02 0.77 -3.32
CA ARG A 76 -0.87 1.66 -3.49
C ARG A 76 -0.77 2.21 -4.92
N ARG A 77 -1.48 1.60 -5.86
CA ARG A 77 -1.62 2.09 -7.23
C ARG A 77 -2.68 3.19 -7.23
N GLN A 78 -2.21 4.42 -7.29
CA GLN A 78 -3.09 5.59 -7.41
C GLN A 78 -3.33 5.96 -8.88
N ASP A 79 -2.41 5.57 -9.78
CA ASP A 79 -2.44 5.90 -11.21
C ASP A 79 -2.28 4.65 -12.09
N GLU A 80 -2.76 4.74 -13.32
CA GLU A 80 -2.48 3.76 -14.36
C GLU A 80 -0.97 3.74 -14.65
N ARG A 81 -0.34 2.56 -14.54
CA ARG A 81 1.10 2.44 -14.86
C ARG A 81 1.40 2.70 -16.34
N ARG A 82 0.38 2.60 -17.18
CA ARG A 82 0.46 2.63 -18.64
C ARG A 82 -0.80 3.31 -19.13
N ASP A 83 -0.69 4.58 -19.49
CA ASP A 83 -1.79 5.24 -20.17
C ASP A 83 -2.00 4.53 -21.51
N ALA A 84 -3.19 3.97 -21.73
CA ALA A 84 -3.52 3.27 -22.98
C ALA A 84 -3.36 4.18 -24.23
N PHE A 85 -3.39 5.51 -24.02
CA PHE A 85 -3.27 6.53 -25.05
C PHE A 85 -1.87 7.17 -25.15
N SER A 86 -0.91 6.81 -24.27
CA SER A 86 0.48 7.31 -24.32
C SER A 86 1.36 6.55 -25.34
N SER A 87 0.76 5.67 -26.15
CA SER A 87 1.45 4.96 -27.25
C SER A 87 1.92 5.87 -28.39
N SER A 88 1.62 7.16 -28.36
CA SER A 88 1.93 8.13 -29.43
C SER A 88 3.41 8.48 -29.60
N GLY A 89 4.34 7.86 -28.87
CA GLY A 89 5.77 8.21 -28.92
C GLY A 89 6.77 7.06 -28.91
N ILE A 90 6.36 5.79 -28.87
CA ILE A 90 7.31 4.67 -28.86
C ILE A 90 7.58 4.23 -30.31
N HIS A 91 8.49 4.93 -30.98
CA HIS A 91 9.16 4.38 -32.16
C HIS A 91 10.02 3.20 -31.69
N PHE A 92 9.57 1.96 -31.93
CA PHE A 92 10.42 0.77 -31.82
C PHE A 92 11.44 0.80 -32.98
N SER A 93 12.47 1.63 -32.86
CA SER A 93 13.63 1.56 -33.74
C SER A 93 14.60 0.49 -33.23
N GLY A 94 14.51 -0.68 -33.84
CA GLY A 94 15.60 -1.66 -33.81
C GLY A 94 15.39 -2.84 -32.88
N GLU A 95 15.23 -3.99 -33.52
CA GLU A 95 15.29 -5.34 -32.98
C GLU A 95 16.74 -5.66 -32.52
N LYS A 96 17.26 -4.91 -31.54
CA LYS A 96 18.50 -5.27 -30.85
C LYS A 96 18.14 -6.09 -29.62
N ASN A 97 18.54 -7.37 -29.63
CA ASN A 97 18.42 -8.24 -28.46
C ASN A 97 19.35 -7.75 -27.34
N ARG A 98 18.84 -6.86 -26.48
CA ARG A 98 19.54 -6.29 -25.32
C ARG A 98 20.00 -7.33 -24.29
N ARG A 99 19.66 -8.61 -24.46
CA ARG A 99 20.19 -9.72 -23.65
C ARG A 99 21.62 -10.11 -24.06
N LEU A 100 22.07 -9.72 -25.25
CA LEU A 100 23.44 -9.96 -25.73
C LEU A 100 24.42 -8.87 -25.27
N ASP A 101 23.90 -7.73 -24.77
CA ASP A 101 24.73 -6.66 -24.23
C ASP A 101 25.28 -7.10 -22.87
N GLY A 102 26.60 -7.11 -22.75
CA GLY A 102 27.31 -7.76 -21.63
C GLY A 102 26.88 -7.26 -20.25
N ASP A 103 26.83 -8.19 -19.29
CA ASP A 103 26.54 -7.88 -17.89
C ASP A 103 27.44 -6.75 -17.35
N ARG A 104 26.82 -5.63 -16.95
CA ARG A 104 27.50 -4.48 -16.34
C ARG A 104 28.15 -4.80 -14.99
N ARG A 105 27.83 -5.96 -14.38
CA ARG A 105 28.45 -6.44 -13.14
C ARG A 105 29.83 -7.05 -13.33
N ARG A 106 30.33 -7.17 -14.56
CA ARG A 106 31.68 -7.71 -14.82
C ARG A 106 32.82 -6.91 -14.17
N ASN A 107 32.56 -5.71 -13.65
CA ASN A 107 33.59 -4.84 -13.06
C ASN A 107 33.73 -4.90 -11.53
N SER A 108 33.10 -5.87 -10.83
CA SER A 108 33.26 -6.03 -9.38
C SER A 108 33.85 -7.38 -8.97
N ALA A 109 34.75 -7.94 -9.79
CA ALA A 109 35.60 -9.04 -9.35
C ALA A 109 36.69 -8.48 -8.42
N VAL A 110 36.33 -8.32 -7.13
CA VAL A 110 37.31 -8.22 -6.05
C VAL A 110 38.10 -9.52 -6.06
N ARG A 111 39.40 -9.39 -6.28
CA ARG A 111 40.37 -10.48 -6.21
C ARG A 111 40.47 -10.93 -4.75
N VAL A 112 39.75 -11.98 -4.37
CA VAL A 112 39.99 -12.66 -3.09
C VAL A 112 41.00 -13.77 -3.37
N GLY A 113 42.26 -13.51 -3.03
CA GLY A 113 43.32 -14.51 -3.04
C GLY A 113 43.16 -15.47 -1.87
N PHE A 114 43.48 -16.73 -2.13
CA PHE A 114 43.68 -17.78 -1.14
C PHE A 114 44.98 -17.56 -0.35
#